data_AF-A0A937FHW7-F1
#
_entry.id   AF-A0A937FHW7-F1
#
_cell.length_a   1.000
_cell.length_b   1.000
_cell.length_c   1.000
_cell.angle_alpha   90.00
_cell.angle_beta   90.00
_cell.angle_gamma   90.00
#
_symmetry.space_group_name_H-M   'P 1'
#
loop_
_entity.id
_entity.type
_entity.pdbx_description
1 polymer ?
#
loop_
_entity_poly.entity_id
_entity_poly.type
_entity_poly.pdbx_seq_one_letter_code
_entity_poly.pdbx_strand_id
1 'polypeptide(L)'
;MKLNNLYFYIHYCNHRFVDEKKDFSKKLTRRINHHELLLIDSGKGYISVEDKRYSIEKGMLFYFNPSKTHTIEVDENEPMCFLSVHFSYVELSYSKNTWVTKSSNELLPLNPMEKLIDYYTIDVLFRKLTNLWDEKLLGYEFASRTMLQEILYEILNNINRKKSNYSTALKVNNIISYLNENIKRKITLNELSELVKLSPTYLSRSFKEITGYSIIEFFNKMKIDKAKELIIDGDKKVKEVAEILGFKDEFYFSRIFKRIEGISPSEFYSKNVHGV
;
A
#
# COMPACT_ATOMS: atom_id res chain seq x y z
N MET A 1 5.28 -10.99 1.70
CA MET A 1 5.47 -10.02 0.59
C MET A 1 5.63 -8.56 1.05
N LYS A 2 6.68 -7.86 0.57
CA LYS A 2 6.85 -6.41 0.75
C LYS A 2 6.29 -5.69 -0.48
N LEU A 3 5.14 -5.04 -0.35
CA LEU A 3 4.46 -4.37 -1.48
C LEU A 3 5.31 -3.26 -2.12
N ASN A 4 6.15 -2.59 -1.31
CA ASN A 4 7.01 -1.48 -1.76
C ASN A 4 8.05 -1.88 -2.82
N ASN A 5 8.28 -3.17 -3.01
CA ASN A 5 9.26 -3.68 -3.96
C ASN A 5 8.61 -4.17 -5.26
N LEU A 6 7.29 -4.04 -5.43
CA LEU A 6 6.61 -4.58 -6.59
C LEU A 6 6.61 -3.60 -7.76
N TYR A 7 6.99 -4.09 -8.94
CA TYR A 7 6.79 -3.39 -10.20
C TYR A 7 5.65 -4.07 -10.97
N PHE A 8 4.63 -3.30 -11.33
CA PHE A 8 3.43 -3.79 -12.01
C PHE A 8 3.49 -3.56 -13.51
N TYR A 9 3.03 -4.55 -14.27
CA TYR A 9 2.74 -4.46 -15.70
C TYR A 9 1.24 -4.67 -15.90
N ILE A 10 0.53 -3.67 -16.43
CA ILE A 10 -0.91 -3.75 -16.71
C ILE A 10 -1.09 -4.27 -18.13
N HIS A 11 -1.84 -5.36 -18.26
CA HIS A 11 -2.21 -5.94 -19.56
C HIS A 11 -3.37 -5.15 -20.18
N TYR A 12 -4.43 -4.93 -19.39
CA TYR A 12 -5.58 -4.12 -19.76
C TYR A 12 -6.48 -3.79 -18.58
N CYS A 13 -7.29 -2.75 -18.73
CA CYS A 13 -8.37 -2.39 -17.82
C CYS A 13 -9.67 -2.38 -18.62
N ASN A 14 -10.80 -2.71 -17.99
CA ASN A 14 -12.11 -2.58 -18.63
C ASN A 14 -13.17 -2.09 -17.64
N HIS A 15 -14.12 -1.32 -18.15
CA HIS A 15 -15.44 -1.15 -17.55
C HIS A 15 -16.43 -1.87 -18.47
N ARG A 16 -16.92 -3.04 -18.06
CA ARG A 16 -17.77 -3.89 -18.90
C ARG A 16 -19.19 -3.93 -18.39
N PHE A 17 -20.11 -3.76 -19.33
CA PHE A 17 -21.50 -4.15 -19.18
C PHE A 17 -21.70 -5.47 -19.92
N VAL A 18 -21.99 -6.54 -19.18
CA VAL A 18 -22.22 -7.87 -19.77
C VAL A 18 -23.69 -8.00 -20.14
N ASP A 19 -23.99 -7.74 -21.41
CA ASP A 19 -25.29 -8.03 -22.02
C ASP A 19 -25.25 -9.38 -22.76
N GLU A 20 -26.17 -10.28 -22.41
CA GLU A 20 -26.30 -11.61 -23.02
C GLU A 20 -26.42 -11.56 -24.55
N LYS A 21 -26.95 -10.47 -25.12
CA LYS A 21 -27.17 -10.38 -26.56
C LYS A 21 -25.87 -10.30 -27.39
N LYS A 22 -24.72 -10.07 -26.75
CA LYS A 22 -23.44 -9.86 -27.47
C LYS A 22 -22.23 -10.61 -26.90
N ASP A 23 -22.12 -10.83 -25.59
CA ASP A 23 -20.79 -11.08 -25.00
C ASP A 23 -20.55 -12.45 -24.36
N PHE A 24 -21.58 -13.18 -23.87
CA PHE A 24 -21.37 -14.49 -23.21
C PHE A 24 -22.57 -15.43 -23.34
N SER A 25 -22.31 -16.74 -23.46
CA SER A 25 -23.25 -17.74 -22.94
C SER A 25 -23.49 -17.45 -21.46
N LYS A 26 -24.70 -17.66 -20.91
CA LYS A 26 -25.10 -17.52 -19.48
C LYS A 26 -24.03 -17.81 -18.41
N LYS A 27 -23.06 -18.64 -18.77
CA LYS A 27 -21.88 -19.03 -18.03
C LYS A 27 -20.61 -18.84 -18.86
N LEU A 28 -19.62 -18.15 -18.30
CA LEU A 28 -18.25 -18.08 -18.82
C LEU A 28 -17.30 -18.76 -17.85
N THR A 29 -16.57 -19.77 -18.30
CA THR A 29 -15.48 -20.39 -17.53
C THR A 29 -14.16 -20.10 -18.23
N ARG A 30 -13.19 -19.52 -17.51
CA ARG A 30 -11.88 -19.20 -18.07
C ARG A 30 -10.75 -19.41 -17.06
N ARG A 31 -9.54 -19.58 -17.59
CA ARG A 31 -8.29 -19.57 -16.84
C ARG A 31 -7.42 -18.45 -17.37
N ILE A 32 -6.92 -17.60 -16.48
CA ILE A 32 -6.10 -16.45 -16.83
C ILE A 32 -4.66 -16.68 -16.36
N ASN A 33 -3.69 -16.25 -17.18
CA ASN A 33 -2.26 -16.41 -16.90
C ASN A 33 -1.62 -15.17 -16.22
N HIS A 34 -2.45 -14.26 -15.73
CA HIS A 34 -2.10 -13.02 -15.04
C HIS A 34 -3.13 -12.78 -13.93
N HIS A 35 -2.87 -11.78 -13.09
CA HIS A 35 -3.77 -11.39 -12.01
C HIS A 35 -4.91 -10.54 -12.55
N GLU A 36 -6.08 -10.65 -11.95
CA GLU A 36 -7.22 -9.78 -12.22
C GLU A 36 -7.85 -9.33 -10.90
N LEU A 37 -8.07 -8.02 -10.76
CA LEU A 37 -9.00 -7.48 -9.78
C LEU A 37 -10.28 -7.11 -10.50
N LEU A 38 -11.43 -7.55 -9.99
CA LEU A 38 -12.75 -7.30 -10.56
C LEU A 38 -13.68 -6.75 -9.48
N LEU A 39 -14.13 -5.50 -9.65
CA LEU A 39 -15.06 -4.81 -8.76
C LEU A 39 -16.47 -4.84 -9.38
N ILE A 40 -17.45 -5.36 -8.63
CA ILE A 40 -18.85 -5.40 -9.06
C ILE A 40 -19.50 -4.03 -8.87
N ASP A 41 -20.04 -3.48 -9.96
CA ASP A 41 -20.77 -2.21 -9.95
C ASP A 41 -22.30 -2.42 -9.87
N SER A 42 -22.83 -3.40 -10.60
CA SER A 42 -24.26 -3.76 -10.54
C SER A 42 -24.53 -5.13 -11.19
N GLY A 43 -25.79 -5.58 -11.08
CA GLY A 43 -26.29 -6.82 -11.67
C GLY A 43 -26.45 -7.96 -10.67
N LYS A 44 -26.94 -9.09 -11.16
CA LYS A 44 -27.10 -10.34 -10.41
C LYS A 44 -26.40 -11.48 -11.11
N GLY A 45 -26.08 -12.51 -10.35
CA GLY A 45 -25.36 -13.67 -10.85
C GLY A 45 -24.50 -14.32 -9.79
N TYR A 46 -23.58 -15.16 -10.24
CA TYR A 46 -22.66 -15.88 -9.40
C TYR A 46 -21.24 -15.85 -9.96
N ILE A 47 -20.26 -15.68 -9.09
CA ILE A 47 -18.85 -15.91 -9.43
C ILE A 47 -18.38 -17.12 -8.64
N SER A 48 -17.84 -18.11 -9.36
CA SER A 48 -17.18 -19.27 -8.76
C SER A 48 -15.68 -19.12 -8.90
N VAL A 49 -14.99 -19.19 -7.78
CA VAL A 49 -13.53 -19.05 -7.69
C VAL A 49 -13.03 -20.07 -6.70
N GLU A 50 -11.99 -20.80 -7.11
CA GLU A 50 -11.60 -22.02 -6.40
C GLU A 50 -12.81 -22.96 -6.31
N ASP A 51 -13.12 -23.50 -5.12
CA ASP A 51 -14.25 -24.41 -4.90
C ASP A 51 -15.47 -23.70 -4.28
N LYS A 52 -15.52 -22.37 -4.33
CA LYS A 52 -16.58 -21.56 -3.72
C LYS A 52 -17.35 -20.76 -4.76
N ARG A 53 -18.68 -20.74 -4.59
CA ARG A 53 -19.62 -19.97 -5.41
C ARG A 53 -20.18 -18.82 -4.58
N TYR A 54 -20.08 -17.61 -5.11
CA TYR A 54 -20.51 -16.38 -4.44
C TYR A 54 -21.64 -15.75 -5.26
N SER A 55 -22.75 -15.38 -4.60
CA SER A 55 -23.73 -14.49 -5.22
C SER A 55 -23.16 -13.09 -5.27
N ILE A 56 -23.20 -12.45 -6.44
CA ILE A 56 -22.60 -11.13 -6.61
C ILE A 56 -23.49 -10.03 -6.05
N GLU A 57 -22.84 -9.04 -5.43
CA GLU A 57 -23.47 -7.83 -4.94
C GLU A 57 -22.56 -6.64 -5.28
N LYS A 58 -23.16 -5.46 -5.46
CA LYS A 58 -22.39 -4.21 -5.64
C LYS A 58 -21.38 -4.01 -4.50
N GLY A 59 -20.16 -3.62 -4.86
CA GLY A 59 -19.07 -3.39 -3.91
C GLY A 59 -18.31 -4.66 -3.48
N MET A 60 -18.66 -5.83 -4.03
CA MET A 60 -17.81 -7.01 -3.94
C MET A 60 -16.61 -6.88 -4.87
N LEU A 61 -15.44 -7.21 -4.34
CA LEU A 61 -14.18 -7.29 -5.07
C LEU A 61 -13.74 -8.75 -5.18
N PHE A 62 -13.47 -9.19 -6.39
CA PHE A 62 -12.88 -10.50 -6.68
C PHE A 62 -11.42 -10.33 -7.09
N TYR A 63 -10.58 -11.24 -6.58
CA TYR A 63 -9.18 -11.36 -6.96
C TYR A 63 -8.96 -12.72 -7.62
N PHE A 64 -8.70 -12.71 -8.93
CA PHE A 64 -8.34 -13.91 -9.66
C PHE A 64 -6.82 -13.97 -9.77
N ASN A 65 -6.24 -15.05 -9.24
CA ASN A 65 -4.82 -15.31 -9.34
C ASN A 65 -4.51 -16.09 -10.62
N PRO A 66 -3.26 -16.00 -11.13
CA PRO A 66 -2.84 -16.76 -12.29
C PRO A 66 -3.06 -18.26 -12.10
N SER A 67 -3.41 -18.93 -13.18
CA SER A 67 -3.54 -20.39 -13.26
C SER A 67 -4.71 -21.05 -12.53
N LYS A 68 -5.55 -20.31 -11.81
CA LYS A 68 -6.82 -20.85 -11.31
C LYS A 68 -7.94 -20.57 -12.30
N THR A 69 -8.86 -21.53 -12.39
CA THR A 69 -10.07 -21.38 -13.20
C THR A 69 -11.11 -20.63 -12.38
N HIS A 70 -11.82 -19.72 -13.02
CA HIS A 70 -13.00 -19.08 -12.46
C HIS A 70 -14.16 -19.15 -13.44
N THR A 71 -15.35 -19.04 -12.88
CA THR A 71 -16.59 -19.02 -13.63
C THR A 71 -17.42 -17.80 -13.26
N ILE A 72 -17.96 -17.12 -14.26
CA ILE A 72 -18.90 -16.02 -14.12
C ILE A 72 -20.24 -16.47 -14.71
N GLU A 73 -21.29 -16.42 -13.91
CA GLU A 73 -22.67 -16.69 -14.29
C GLU A 73 -23.45 -15.39 -14.10
N VAL A 74 -24.18 -14.95 -15.13
CA VAL A 74 -24.91 -13.67 -15.12
C VAL A 74 -26.41 -13.95 -15.15
N ASP A 75 -27.19 -13.12 -14.46
CA ASP A 75 -28.65 -13.17 -14.50
C ASP A 75 -29.19 -12.55 -15.81
N GLU A 76 -30.21 -13.17 -16.39
CA GLU A 76 -30.80 -12.78 -17.68
C GLU A 76 -31.49 -11.41 -17.63
N ASN A 77 -32.09 -11.06 -16.49
CA ASN A 77 -32.89 -9.84 -16.36
C ASN A 77 -32.11 -8.69 -15.74
N GLU A 78 -31.02 -9.01 -15.02
CA GLU A 78 -30.21 -8.05 -14.29
C GLU A 78 -28.72 -8.22 -14.66
N PRO A 79 -28.32 -7.75 -15.86
CA PRO A 79 -26.98 -7.93 -16.40
C PRO A 79 -25.89 -7.36 -15.49
N MET A 80 -24.74 -8.01 -15.50
CA MET A 80 -23.61 -7.66 -14.65
C MET A 80 -22.81 -6.49 -15.23
N CYS A 81 -22.56 -5.48 -14.41
CA CYS A 81 -21.60 -4.41 -14.69
C CYS A 81 -20.43 -4.50 -13.72
N PHE A 82 -19.21 -4.45 -14.24
CA PHE A 82 -18.00 -4.50 -13.42
C PHE A 82 -16.85 -3.68 -14.00
N LEU A 83 -15.92 -3.31 -13.12
CA LEU A 83 -14.63 -2.73 -13.49
C LEU A 83 -13.53 -3.76 -13.21
N SER A 84 -12.60 -3.93 -14.14
CA SER A 84 -11.48 -4.84 -13.94
C SER A 84 -10.13 -4.27 -14.37
N VAL A 85 -9.08 -4.74 -13.71
CA VAL A 85 -7.69 -4.51 -14.09
C VAL A 85 -6.94 -5.83 -14.11
N HIS A 86 -6.28 -6.10 -15.23
CA HIS A 86 -5.49 -7.28 -15.50
C HIS A 86 -4.01 -6.92 -15.46
N PHE A 87 -3.22 -7.61 -14.63
CA PHE A 87 -1.82 -7.24 -14.41
C PHE A 87 -0.91 -8.41 -14.05
N SER A 88 0.39 -8.20 -14.24
CA SER A 88 1.46 -9.03 -13.71
C SER A 88 2.39 -8.16 -12.86
N TYR A 89 3.20 -8.77 -12.00
CA TYR A 89 4.21 -8.03 -11.26
C TYR A 89 5.49 -8.84 -11.04
N VAL A 90 6.58 -8.12 -10.77
CA VAL A 90 7.86 -8.67 -10.34
C VAL A 90 8.29 -7.99 -9.03
N GLU A 91 9.07 -8.69 -8.22
CA GLU A 91 9.74 -8.08 -7.08
C GLU A 91 11.08 -7.49 -7.53
N LEU A 92 11.31 -6.24 -7.18
CA LEU A 92 12.55 -5.50 -7.39
C LEU A 92 13.35 -5.46 -6.09
N SER A 93 14.64 -5.73 -6.20
CA SER A 93 15.59 -5.51 -5.13
C SER A 93 16.82 -4.79 -5.65
N TYR A 94 17.33 -3.85 -4.86
CA TYR A 94 18.58 -3.16 -5.16
C TYR A 94 19.68 -3.74 -4.27
N SER A 95 20.70 -4.33 -4.89
CA SER A 95 21.82 -4.95 -4.19
C SER A 95 23.09 -4.83 -5.01
N LYS A 96 24.24 -4.61 -4.37
CA LYS A 96 25.55 -4.50 -5.06
C LYS A 96 25.54 -3.47 -6.21
N ASN A 97 24.83 -2.36 -6.03
CA ASN A 97 24.69 -1.28 -7.01
C ASN A 97 23.99 -1.70 -8.32
N THR A 98 23.18 -2.76 -8.30
CA THR A 98 22.38 -3.22 -9.44
C THR A 98 20.96 -3.56 -9.02
N TRP A 99 20.02 -3.45 -9.96
CA TRP A 99 18.65 -3.92 -9.80
C TRP A 99 18.55 -5.38 -10.18
N VAL A 100 17.92 -6.17 -9.30
CA VAL A 100 17.61 -7.58 -9.55
C VAL A 100 16.09 -7.74 -9.54
N THR A 101 15.57 -8.36 -10.59
CA THR A 101 14.17 -8.77 -10.70
C THR A 101 14.03 -10.21 -10.24
N LYS A 102 13.00 -10.48 -9.45
CA LYS A 102 12.60 -11.84 -9.09
C LYS A 102 11.14 -12.03 -9.47
N SER A 103 10.86 -13.08 -10.23
CA SER A 103 9.48 -13.54 -10.44
C SER A 103 8.89 -13.90 -9.07
N SER A 104 7.83 -13.19 -8.67
CA SER A 104 7.18 -13.47 -7.40
C SER A 104 6.28 -14.68 -7.54
N ASN A 105 6.64 -15.78 -6.90
CA ASN A 105 5.71 -16.89 -6.67
C ASN A 105 4.77 -16.60 -5.49
N GLU A 106 5.06 -15.58 -4.68
CA GLU A 106 4.16 -15.12 -3.62
C GLU A 106 2.97 -14.37 -4.24
N LEU A 107 1.77 -14.79 -3.86
CA LEU A 107 0.53 -14.11 -4.22
C LEU A 107 0.36 -12.83 -3.39
N LEU A 108 -0.37 -11.87 -3.94
CA LEU A 108 -0.90 -10.74 -3.17
C LEU A 108 -1.69 -11.25 -1.94
N PRO A 109 -1.61 -10.57 -0.79
CA PRO A 109 -2.29 -10.97 0.45
C PRO A 109 -3.78 -10.61 0.41
N LEU A 110 -4.45 -10.98 -0.68
CA LEU A 110 -5.86 -10.72 -0.94
C LEU A 110 -6.62 -12.05 -0.90
N ASN A 111 -7.80 -12.04 -0.29
CA ASN A 111 -8.70 -13.16 -0.40
C ASN A 111 -9.31 -13.19 -1.81
N PRO A 112 -9.74 -14.37 -2.30
CA PRO A 112 -10.34 -14.46 -3.63
C PRO A 112 -11.64 -13.65 -3.79
N MET A 113 -12.33 -13.38 -2.68
CA MET A 113 -13.48 -12.48 -2.60
C MET A 113 -13.40 -11.64 -1.33
N GLU A 114 -13.61 -10.33 -1.47
CA GLU A 114 -13.72 -9.36 -0.39
C GLU A 114 -14.99 -8.51 -0.53
N LYS A 115 -15.76 -8.40 0.56
CA LYS A 115 -16.83 -7.40 0.67
C LYS A 115 -16.25 -6.14 1.33
N LEU A 116 -16.06 -5.10 0.51
CA LEU A 116 -15.43 -3.84 0.89
C LEU A 116 -16.36 -3.02 1.80
N ILE A 117 -15.79 -2.40 2.85
CA ILE A 117 -16.52 -1.48 3.75
C ILE A 117 -16.68 -0.12 3.08
N ASP A 118 -15.56 0.49 2.70
CA ASP A 118 -15.51 1.73 1.92
C ASP A 118 -15.31 1.39 0.43
N TYR A 119 -16.40 0.98 -0.23
CA TYR A 119 -16.35 0.61 -1.66
C TYR A 119 -16.31 1.85 -2.58
N TYR A 120 -16.87 2.99 -2.15
CA TYR A 120 -16.99 4.19 -2.97
C TYR A 120 -15.61 4.77 -3.33
N THR A 121 -14.71 4.86 -2.35
CA THR A 121 -13.33 5.31 -2.59
C THR A 121 -12.65 4.44 -3.64
N ILE A 122 -12.82 3.12 -3.55
CA ILE A 122 -12.21 2.15 -4.47
C ILE A 122 -12.87 2.23 -5.86
N ASP A 123 -14.21 2.36 -5.95
CA ASP A 123 -14.95 2.53 -7.21
C ASP A 123 -14.46 3.75 -8.00
N VAL A 124 -14.29 4.90 -7.34
CA VAL A 124 -13.78 6.12 -7.96
C VAL A 124 -12.39 5.88 -8.58
N LEU A 125 -11.51 5.16 -7.88
CA LEU A 125 -10.18 4.83 -8.39
C LEU A 125 -10.23 3.87 -9.60
N PHE A 126 -11.08 2.86 -9.56
CA PHE A 126 -11.29 1.95 -10.70
C PHE A 126 -11.82 2.68 -11.94
N ARG A 127 -12.77 3.60 -11.77
CA ARG A 127 -13.30 4.42 -12.87
C ARG A 127 -12.24 5.34 -13.46
N LYS A 128 -11.43 5.98 -12.61
CA LYS A 128 -10.28 6.77 -13.08
C LYS A 128 -9.28 5.92 -13.86
N LEU A 129 -8.94 4.73 -13.35
CA LEU A 129 -8.03 3.80 -14.02
C LEU A 129 -8.54 3.37 -15.39
N THR A 130 -9.83 3.00 -15.49
CA THR A 130 -10.44 2.56 -16.75
C THR A 130 -10.51 3.70 -17.76
N ASN A 131 -10.92 4.90 -17.35
CA ASN A 131 -10.90 6.09 -18.22
C ASN A 131 -9.49 6.41 -18.74
N LEU A 132 -8.48 6.43 -17.85
CA LEU A 132 -7.07 6.62 -18.25
C LEU A 132 -6.62 5.57 -19.26
N TRP A 133 -7.04 4.32 -19.07
CA TRP A 133 -6.71 3.22 -19.96
C TRP A 133 -7.37 3.37 -21.33
N ASP A 134 -8.60 3.87 -21.40
CA ASP A 134 -9.36 4.02 -22.64
C ASP A 134 -8.93 5.26 -23.43
N GLU A 135 -8.61 6.36 -22.77
CA GLU A 135 -8.19 7.62 -23.43
C GLU A 135 -6.83 7.52 -24.11
N LYS A 136 -5.93 6.65 -23.61
CA LYS A 136 -4.59 6.41 -24.18
C LYS A 136 -3.73 7.67 -24.37
N LEU A 137 -3.95 8.71 -23.57
CA LEU A 137 -3.16 9.94 -23.62
C LEU A 137 -1.70 9.68 -23.22
N LEU A 138 -0.80 10.61 -23.60
CA LEU A 138 0.62 10.49 -23.28
C LEU A 138 0.84 10.24 -21.78
N GLY A 139 1.60 9.19 -21.46
CA GLY A 139 1.88 8.81 -20.07
C GLY A 139 0.81 7.96 -19.38
N TYR A 140 -0.26 7.56 -20.08
CA TYR A 140 -1.36 6.78 -19.47
C TYR A 140 -0.89 5.49 -18.80
N GLU A 141 0.12 4.79 -19.33
CA GLU A 141 0.62 3.56 -18.71
C GLU A 141 1.27 3.82 -17.35
N PHE A 142 2.02 4.92 -17.22
CA PHE A 142 2.61 5.33 -15.96
C PHE A 142 1.51 5.70 -14.96
N ALA A 143 0.56 6.53 -15.37
CA ALA A 143 -0.58 6.92 -14.54
C ALA A 143 -1.42 5.70 -14.11
N SER A 144 -1.66 4.76 -15.02
CA SER A 144 -2.41 3.52 -14.75
C SER A 144 -1.71 2.65 -13.72
N ARG A 145 -0.38 2.48 -13.83
CA ARG A 145 0.41 1.75 -12.82
C ARG A 145 0.39 2.42 -11.46
N THR A 146 0.41 3.75 -11.41
CA THR A 146 0.26 4.50 -10.15
C THR A 146 -1.11 4.28 -9.54
N MET A 147 -2.17 4.36 -10.34
CA MET A 147 -3.55 4.14 -9.92
C MET A 147 -3.77 2.71 -9.41
N LEU A 148 -3.19 1.69 -10.06
CA LEU A 148 -3.24 0.30 -9.57
C LEU A 148 -2.61 0.15 -8.18
N GLN A 149 -1.48 0.82 -7.93
CA GLN A 149 -0.84 0.80 -6.60
C GLN A 149 -1.72 1.48 -5.54
N GLU A 150 -2.36 2.59 -5.88
CA GLU A 150 -3.32 3.28 -5.01
C GLU A 150 -4.55 2.41 -4.71
N ILE A 151 -5.12 1.75 -5.73
CA ILE A 151 -6.22 0.78 -5.56
C ILE A 151 -5.80 -0.35 -4.61
N LEU A 152 -4.63 -0.95 -4.82
CA LEU A 152 -4.12 -2.01 -3.95
C LEU A 152 -3.92 -1.52 -2.51
N TYR A 153 -3.39 -0.31 -2.33
CA TYR A 153 -3.25 0.31 -1.01
C TYR A 153 -4.61 0.47 -0.32
N GLU A 154 -5.62 1.01 -1.00
CA GLU A 154 -6.94 1.21 -0.42
C GLU A 154 -7.67 -0.10 -0.12
N ILE A 155 -7.52 -1.13 -0.97
CA ILE A 155 -8.06 -2.47 -0.68
C ILE A 155 -7.44 -3.03 0.60
N LEU A 156 -6.11 -2.94 0.75
CA LEU A 156 -5.44 -3.44 1.94
C LEU A 156 -5.80 -2.63 3.18
N ASN A 157 -5.96 -1.32 3.05
CA ASN A 157 -6.45 -0.45 4.12
C ASN A 157 -7.87 -0.85 4.53
N ASN A 158 -8.75 -1.13 3.57
CA ASN A 158 -10.12 -1.59 3.81
C ASN A 158 -10.16 -2.92 4.56
N ILE A 159 -9.35 -3.91 4.14
CA ILE A 159 -9.19 -5.20 4.81
C ILE A 159 -8.63 -5.02 6.23
N ASN A 160 -7.63 -4.15 6.39
CA ASN A 160 -7.03 -3.86 7.69
C ASN A 160 -7.99 -3.12 8.63
N ARG A 161 -8.84 -2.21 8.13
CA ARG A 161 -9.91 -1.58 8.92
C ARG A 161 -10.94 -2.59 9.40
N LYS A 162 -11.20 -3.65 8.62
CA LYS A 162 -12.10 -4.75 9.01
C LYS A 162 -11.49 -5.67 10.08
N LYS A 163 -10.17 -5.88 10.03
CA LYS A 163 -9.44 -6.73 10.98
C LYS A 163 -9.02 -6.01 12.26
N SER A 164 -8.63 -4.74 12.14
CA SER A 164 -8.23 -3.92 13.27
C SER A 164 -9.47 -3.42 13.99
N ASN A 165 -9.39 -3.37 15.32
CA ASN A 165 -10.31 -2.53 16.06
C ASN A 165 -10.05 -1.09 15.58
N TYR A 166 -11.03 -0.44 14.93
CA TYR A 166 -10.93 0.95 14.45
C TYR A 166 -10.38 1.88 15.54
N SER A 167 -10.71 1.60 16.80
CA SER A 167 -10.14 2.26 17.98
C SER A 167 -8.61 2.16 18.05
N THR A 168 -8.02 0.99 17.79
CA THR A 168 -6.57 0.77 17.81
C THR A 168 -5.88 1.51 16.66
N ALA A 169 -6.45 1.53 15.46
CA ALA A 169 -5.89 2.28 14.33
C ALA A 169 -5.85 3.79 14.62
N LEU A 170 -6.93 4.35 15.16
CA LEU A 170 -6.97 5.75 15.61
C LEU A 170 -5.93 6.04 16.70
N LYS A 171 -5.75 5.12 17.65
CA LYS A 171 -4.72 5.24 18.69
C LYS A 171 -3.31 5.25 18.10
N VAL A 172 -3.02 4.44 17.09
CA VAL A 172 -1.73 4.47 16.38
C VAL A 172 -1.52 5.80 15.68
N ASN A 173 -2.54 6.35 15.01
CA ASN A 173 -2.45 7.68 14.41
C ASN A 173 -2.19 8.77 15.47
N ASN A 174 -2.86 8.72 16.62
CA ASN A 174 -2.62 9.64 17.72
C ASN A 174 -1.17 9.56 18.23
N ILE A 175 -0.58 8.36 18.27
CA ILE A 175 0.83 8.19 18.62
C ILE A 175 1.72 8.82 17.55
N ILE A 176 1.45 8.63 16.27
CA ILE A 176 2.23 9.24 15.19
C ILE A 176 2.21 10.78 15.30
N SER A 177 1.03 11.37 15.53
CA SER A 177 0.90 12.80 15.78
C SER A 177 1.70 13.24 17.02
N TYR A 178 1.58 12.51 18.13
CA TYR A 178 2.33 12.79 19.35
C TYR A 178 3.84 12.73 19.14
N LEU A 179 4.34 11.72 18.42
CA LEU A 179 5.75 11.58 18.06
C LEU A 179 6.22 12.78 17.22
N ASN A 180 5.40 13.25 16.28
CA ASN A 180 5.72 14.39 15.43
C ASN A 180 5.84 15.69 16.24
N GLU A 181 4.87 15.96 17.11
CA GLU A 181 4.87 17.14 18.00
C GLU A 181 6.03 17.10 19.01
N ASN A 182 6.47 15.90 19.40
CA ASN A 182 7.49 15.69 20.41
C ASN A 182 8.82 15.16 19.83
N ILE A 183 9.12 15.47 18.57
CA ILE A 183 10.26 14.89 17.83
C ILE A 183 11.62 15.11 18.50
N LYS A 184 11.75 16.19 19.29
CA LYS A 184 12.97 16.55 20.03
C LYS A 184 13.14 15.79 21.34
N ARG A 185 12.10 15.11 21.84
CA ARG A 185 12.11 14.43 23.13
C ARG A 185 12.59 12.99 23.01
N LYS A 186 13.05 12.44 24.13
CA LYS A 186 13.17 10.99 24.32
C LYS A 186 11.81 10.49 24.80
N ILE A 187 11.12 9.76 23.93
CA ILE A 187 9.79 9.20 24.21
C ILE A 187 9.96 7.73 24.54
N THR A 188 9.26 7.27 25.58
CA THR A 188 9.29 5.86 26.00
C THR A 188 8.04 5.11 25.56
N LEU A 189 8.15 3.78 25.45
CA LEU A 189 6.98 2.95 25.13
C LEU A 189 5.89 3.06 26.21
N ASN A 190 6.27 3.20 27.48
CA ASN A 190 5.33 3.34 28.59
C ASN A 190 4.51 4.63 28.48
N GLU A 191 5.17 5.75 28.18
CA GLU A 191 4.52 7.04 27.94
C GLU A 191 3.48 6.95 26.81
N LEU A 192 3.84 6.31 25.69
CA LEU A 192 2.91 6.11 24.58
C LEU A 192 1.77 5.15 24.94
N SER A 193 2.05 4.14 25.75
CA SER A 193 1.07 3.16 26.22
C SER A 193 0.01 3.81 27.12
N GLU A 194 0.44 4.69 28.02
CA GLU A 194 -0.42 5.49 28.89
C GLU A 194 -1.28 6.47 28.08
N LEU A 195 -0.67 7.17 27.10
CA LEU A 195 -1.36 8.12 26.23
C LEU A 195 -2.59 7.51 25.55
N VAL A 196 -2.49 6.27 25.08
CA VAL A 196 -3.57 5.60 24.34
C VAL A 196 -4.31 4.51 25.12
N LYS A 197 -3.99 4.35 26.41
CA LYS A 197 -4.56 3.33 27.30
C LYS A 197 -4.49 1.92 26.68
N LEU A 198 -3.30 1.52 26.24
CA LEU A 198 -3.00 0.16 25.74
C LEU A 198 -1.83 -0.42 26.54
N SER A 199 -1.74 -1.75 26.64
CA SER A 199 -0.53 -2.35 27.22
C SER A 199 0.67 -2.17 26.28
N PRO A 200 1.91 -2.03 26.81
CA PRO A 200 3.12 -1.86 25.99
C PRO A 200 3.31 -2.94 24.92
N THR A 201 3.01 -4.20 25.29
CA THR A 201 3.12 -5.36 24.38
C THR A 201 2.10 -5.25 23.24
N TYR A 202 0.84 -4.94 23.56
CA TYR A 202 -0.21 -4.81 22.55
C TYR A 202 0.08 -3.61 21.64
N LEU A 203 0.47 -2.47 22.21
CA LEU A 203 0.84 -1.29 21.43
C LEU A 203 2.00 -1.58 20.47
N SER A 204 3.08 -2.20 20.95
CA SER A 204 4.24 -2.51 20.11
C SER A 204 3.87 -3.40 18.92
N ARG A 205 3.04 -4.41 19.17
CA ARG A 205 2.56 -5.33 18.15
C ARG A 205 1.66 -4.61 17.15
N SER A 206 0.61 -3.93 17.61
CA SER A 206 -0.35 -3.25 16.73
C SER A 206 0.29 -2.12 15.93
N PHE A 207 1.20 -1.35 16.54
CA PHE A 207 1.94 -0.31 15.82
C PHE A 207 2.78 -0.90 14.68
N LYS A 208 3.46 -2.03 14.92
CA LYS A 208 4.25 -2.71 13.88
C LYS A 208 3.38 -3.33 12.79
N GLU A 209 2.25 -3.94 13.15
CA GLU A 209 1.28 -4.49 12.20
C GLU A 209 0.69 -3.39 11.29
N ILE A 210 0.41 -2.20 11.85
CA ILE A 210 -0.20 -1.08 11.12
C ILE A 210 0.83 -0.30 10.29
N THR A 211 1.98 0.03 10.86
CA THR A 211 2.98 0.91 10.21
C THR A 211 4.06 0.15 9.44
N GLY A 212 4.18 -1.17 9.66
CA GLY A 212 5.28 -1.99 9.15
C GLY A 212 6.60 -1.83 9.90
N TYR A 213 6.68 -0.95 10.89
CA TYR A 213 7.90 -0.62 11.64
C TYR A 213 7.67 -0.70 13.15
N SER A 214 8.71 -1.02 13.92
CA SER A 214 8.63 -0.77 15.36
C SER A 214 8.53 0.74 15.63
N ILE A 215 7.96 1.12 16.77
CA ILE A 215 7.83 2.52 17.19
C ILE A 215 9.19 3.24 17.17
N ILE A 216 10.25 2.57 17.62
CA ILE A 216 11.61 3.13 17.64
C ILE A 216 12.15 3.33 16.22
N GLU A 217 11.96 2.37 15.32
CA GLU A 217 12.38 2.50 13.92
C GLU A 217 11.62 3.62 13.21
N PHE A 218 10.30 3.68 13.41
CA PHE A 218 9.44 4.73 12.87
C PHE A 218 9.87 6.11 13.35
N PHE A 219 10.05 6.27 14.67
CA PHE A 219 10.45 7.56 15.25
C PHE A 219 11.86 7.98 14.81
N ASN A 220 12.79 7.04 14.69
CA ASN A 220 14.11 7.33 14.14
C ASN A 220 14.04 7.80 12.68
N LYS A 221 13.19 7.20 11.84
CA LYS A 221 12.97 7.67 10.47
C LYS A 221 12.48 9.12 10.45
N MET A 222 11.46 9.45 11.26
CA MET A 222 10.97 10.82 11.40
C MET A 222 12.09 11.79 11.82
N LYS A 223 12.91 11.40 12.81
CA LYS A 223 14.04 12.23 13.25
C LYS A 223 15.08 12.42 12.15
N ILE A 224 15.38 11.40 11.36
CA ILE A 224 16.33 11.52 10.25
C ILE A 224 15.78 12.41 9.13
N ASP A 225 14.49 12.32 8.82
CA ASP A 225 13.84 13.26 7.88
C ASP A 225 13.98 14.70 8.37
N LYS A 226 13.71 14.96 9.65
CA LYS A 226 13.93 16.28 10.24
C LYS A 226 15.40 16.70 10.31
N ALA A 227 16.31 15.74 10.48
CA ALA A 227 17.74 16.00 10.48
C ALA A 227 18.22 16.48 9.11
N LYS A 228 17.73 15.87 8.02
CA LYS A 228 18.07 16.30 6.66
C LYS A 228 17.69 17.76 6.41
N GLU A 229 16.49 18.18 6.83
CA GLU A 229 16.07 19.58 6.77
C GLU A 229 17.05 20.50 7.52
N LEU A 230 17.34 20.19 8.79
CA LEU A 230 18.22 20.99 9.62
C LEU A 230 19.68 21.06 9.12
N ILE A 231 20.15 20.01 8.44
CA ILE A 231 21.50 19.96 7.86
C ILE A 231 21.55 20.79 6.57
N ILE A 232 20.51 20.73 5.73
CA ILE A 232 20.43 21.48 4.47
C ILE A 232 20.32 22.99 4.73
N ASP A 233 19.64 23.40 5.81
CA ASP A 233 19.57 24.81 6.22
C ASP A 233 20.95 25.42 6.51
N GLY A 234 22.02 24.63 6.67
CA GLY A 234 23.41 25.08 6.70
C GLY A 234 23.89 25.75 7.99
N ASP A 235 22.96 26.18 8.86
CA ASP A 235 23.29 26.98 10.05
C ASP A 235 23.75 26.17 11.27
N LYS A 236 23.81 24.84 11.18
CA LYS A 236 24.02 23.96 12.34
C LYS A 236 25.03 22.87 12.06
N LYS A 237 25.93 22.64 13.01
CA LYS A 237 26.84 21.49 13.00
C LYS A 237 26.06 20.20 13.26
N VAL A 238 26.60 19.09 12.75
CA VAL A 238 26.04 17.74 12.93
C VAL A 238 25.70 17.44 14.40
N LYS A 239 26.60 17.81 15.31
CA LYS A 239 26.39 17.70 16.76
C LYS A 239 25.16 18.45 17.26
N GLU A 240 24.96 19.69 16.82
CA GLU A 240 23.82 20.53 17.23
C GLU A 240 22.50 19.96 16.70
N VAL A 241 22.52 19.43 15.46
CA VAL A 241 21.36 18.72 14.90
C VAL A 241 21.01 17.48 15.73
N ALA A 242 22.01 16.70 16.14
CA ALA A 242 21.80 15.54 17.01
C ALA A 242 21.16 15.94 18.36
N GLU A 243 21.69 17.00 18.98
CA GLU A 243 21.19 17.54 20.26
C GLU A 243 19.75 18.06 20.14
N ILE A 244 19.43 18.85 19.10
CA ILE A 244 18.08 19.37 18.83
C ILE A 244 17.06 18.24 18.69
N LEU A 245 17.47 17.12 18.08
CA LEU A 245 16.60 15.96 17.89
C LEU A 245 16.58 15.01 19.10
N GLY A 246 17.22 15.39 20.21
CA GLY A 246 17.19 14.64 21.46
C GLY A 246 18.09 13.39 21.46
N PHE A 247 19.08 13.32 20.57
CA PHE A 247 20.14 12.32 20.66
C PHE A 247 21.19 12.79 21.66
N LYS A 248 21.44 11.96 22.68
CA LYS A 248 22.51 12.24 23.67
C LYS A 248 23.91 11.96 23.15
N ASP A 249 24.01 11.13 22.11
CA ASP A 249 25.27 10.65 21.54
C ASP A 249 25.26 10.90 20.03
N GLU A 250 26.14 11.80 19.59
CA GLU A 250 26.36 12.15 18.18
C GLU A 250 26.80 10.94 17.34
N PHE A 251 27.57 10.01 17.92
CA PHE A 251 27.99 8.78 17.25
C PHE A 251 26.80 7.83 17.06
N TYR A 252 25.89 7.77 18.04
CA TYR A 252 24.64 7.02 17.87
C TYR A 252 23.74 7.62 16.80
N PHE A 253 23.56 8.95 16.80
CA PHE A 253 22.86 9.65 15.73
C PHE A 253 23.46 9.35 14.35
N SER A 254 24.77 9.50 14.21
CA SER A 254 25.48 9.28 12.95
C SER A 254 25.33 7.84 12.43
N ARG A 255 25.34 6.84 13.33
CA ARG A 255 25.07 5.44 12.98
C ARG A 255 23.65 5.22 12.48
N ILE A 256 22.65 5.85 13.12
CA ILE A 256 21.25 5.76 12.68
C ILE A 256 21.08 6.43 11.33
N PHE A 257 21.60 7.64 11.17
CA PHE A 257 21.54 8.41 9.92
C PHE A 257 22.12 7.58 8.78
N LYS A 258 23.35 7.08 8.95
CA LYS A 258 24.03 6.25 7.94
C LYS A 258 23.28 4.96 7.62
N ARG A 259 22.65 4.33 8.61
CA ARG A 259 21.85 3.13 8.39
C ARG A 259 20.59 3.41 7.56
N ILE A 260 19.98 4.58 7.72
CA ILE A 260 18.73 4.94 7.02
C ILE A 260 19.03 5.54 5.63
N GLU A 261 19.99 6.45 5.53
CA GLU A 261 20.28 7.21 4.31
C GLU A 261 21.42 6.60 3.47
N GLY A 262 22.17 5.64 4.01
CA GLY A 262 23.32 5.01 3.35
C GLY A 262 24.64 5.79 3.48
N ILE A 263 24.60 7.07 3.82
CA ILE A 263 25.78 7.95 3.99
C ILE A 263 25.80 8.65 5.36
N SER A 264 26.97 9.12 5.81
CA SER A 264 27.08 9.82 7.10
C SER A 264 26.44 11.22 7.06
N PRO A 265 26.03 11.81 8.19
CA PRO A 265 25.52 13.19 8.23
C PRO A 265 26.50 14.22 7.64
N SER A 266 27.80 14.08 7.92
CA SER A 266 28.83 14.98 7.40
C SER A 266 29.00 14.85 5.88
N GLU A 267 28.92 13.62 5.36
CA GLU A 267 28.94 13.38 3.92
C GLU A 267 27.67 13.93 3.25
N PHE A 268 26.51 13.77 3.89
CA PHE A 268 25.25 14.35 3.44
C PHE A 268 25.33 15.89 3.38
N TYR A 269 25.88 16.54 4.42
CA TYR A 269 26.13 17.99 4.42
C TYR A 269 27.04 18.39 3.26
N SER A 270 28.22 17.77 3.14
CA SER A 270 29.21 18.10 2.11
C SER A 270 28.67 17.98 0.67
N LYS A 271 27.77 17.02 0.43
CA LYS A 271 27.13 16.80 -0.88
C LYS A 271 26.02 17.80 -1.21
N ASN A 272 25.35 18.37 -0.22
CA ASN A 272 24.14 19.17 -0.43
C ASN A 272 24.31 20.65 -0.06
N VAL A 273 25.30 20.98 0.77
CA VAL A 273 25.60 22.34 1.21
C VAL A 273 26.96 22.74 0.63
N HIS A 274 26.94 23.74 -0.25
CA HIS A 274 28.13 24.27 -0.90
C HIS A 274 28.33 25.73 -0.50
N GLY A 275 29.55 26.11 -0.10
CA GLY A 275 29.93 27.51 0.09
C GLY A 275 29.61 28.13 1.45
N VAL A 276 29.98 27.46 2.55
CA VAL A 276 30.19 28.12 3.85
C VAL A 276 31.67 28.46 4.02
#